data_AF-A0AAX0Q8M6-F1
#
_entry.id   AF-A0AAX0Q8M6-F1
#
_cell.length_a   1.000
_cell.length_b   1.000
_cell.length_c   1.000
_cell.angle_alpha   90.00
_cell.angle_beta   90.00
_cell.angle_gamma   90.00
#
_symmetry.space_group_name_H-M   'P 1'
#
loop_
_entity.id
_entity.type
_entity.pdbx_description
1 polymer ?
#
loop_
_entity_poly.entity_id
_entity_poly.type
_entity_poly.pdbx_seq_one_letter_code
_entity_poly.pdbx_strand_id
1 'polypeptide(L)'
;MDYLIVVDYQSDAERKRIDYAIERWKDKGKIHKPKGTVIHYAGDDVDEFLDDLYSRLSVGAGSVHIFAGDTYSPDINEQTTQLKYTTTMDSAAVENFLKYIMNKLGASFEGTKQGIKSYTAYTKKGQAGIDVALTAGDNTAVLVIVRGYGEVVSFIAGRIDKELKVFLGDDE
;
A
#
# COMPACT_ATOMS: atom_id res chain seq x y z
N MET A 1 -6.14 2.77 -25.40
CA MET A 1 -6.85 3.44 -24.30
C MET A 1 -5.80 4.12 -23.47
N ASP A 2 -6.00 5.41 -23.21
CA ASP A 2 -5.12 6.21 -22.36
C ASP A 2 -5.80 6.42 -21.01
N TYR A 3 -5.03 6.40 -19.93
CA TYR A 3 -5.54 6.55 -18.56
C TYR A 3 -4.93 7.80 -17.93
N LEU A 4 -5.77 8.69 -17.40
CA LEU A 4 -5.34 9.75 -16.50
C LEU A 4 -5.43 9.24 -15.06
N ILE A 5 -4.28 9.10 -14.41
CA ILE A 5 -4.19 8.60 -13.02
C ILE A 5 -3.81 9.77 -12.13
N VAL A 6 -4.74 10.19 -11.26
CA VAL A 6 -4.50 11.20 -10.22
C VAL A 6 -4.32 10.47 -8.90
N VAL A 7 -3.21 10.75 -8.20
CA VAL A 7 -2.90 10.13 -6.91
C VAL A 7 -2.67 11.23 -5.89
N ASP A 8 -3.59 11.32 -4.93
CA ASP A 8 -3.41 12.16 -3.75
C ASP A 8 -2.35 11.53 -2.83
N TYR A 9 -1.47 12.36 -2.27
CA TYR A 9 -0.47 11.93 -1.30
C TYR A 9 -0.37 12.95 -0.17
N GLN A 10 -0.06 12.47 1.03
CA GLN A 10 -0.03 13.32 2.23
C GLN A 10 1.40 13.66 2.69
N SER A 11 2.42 13.06 2.06
CA SER A 11 3.81 13.31 2.44
C SER A 11 4.78 13.28 1.25
N ASP A 12 5.92 13.96 1.39
CA ASP A 12 6.99 13.90 0.38
C ASP A 12 7.59 12.49 0.26
N ALA A 13 7.58 11.71 1.36
CA ALA A 13 8.01 10.32 1.33
C ALA A 13 7.10 9.46 0.44
N GLU A 14 5.79 9.65 0.53
CA GLU A 14 4.81 8.97 -0.32
C GLU A 14 4.93 9.41 -1.79
N ARG A 15 5.06 10.72 -2.04
CA ARG A 15 5.35 11.26 -3.38
C ARG A 15 6.57 10.60 -4.02
N LYS A 16 7.68 10.48 -3.28
CA LYS A 16 8.91 9.82 -3.76
C LYS A 16 8.71 8.35 -4.11
N ARG A 17 7.86 7.62 -3.36
CA ARG A 17 7.53 6.22 -3.67
C ARG A 17 6.69 6.09 -4.94
N ILE A 18 5.76 7.02 -5.17
CA ILE A 18 4.98 7.11 -6.41
C ILE A 18 5.92 7.39 -7.59
N ASP A 19 6.80 8.39 -7.47
CA ASP A 19 7.78 8.73 -8.50
C ASP A 19 8.70 7.53 -8.82
N TYR A 20 9.15 6.79 -7.81
CA TYR A 20 9.93 5.55 -8.00
C TYR A 20 9.14 4.44 -8.70
N ALA A 21 7.84 4.29 -8.39
CA ALA A 21 6.98 3.34 -9.09
C ALA A 21 6.85 3.71 -10.57
N ILE A 22 6.60 4.98 -10.88
CA ILE A 22 6.55 5.49 -12.25
C ILE A 22 7.84 5.20 -13.00
N GLU A 23 9.00 5.50 -12.40
CA GLU A 23 10.31 5.27 -13.02
C GLU A 23 10.55 3.80 -13.38
N ARG A 24 10.21 2.86 -12.50
CA ARG A 24 10.34 1.42 -12.78
C ARG A 24 9.46 0.93 -13.94
N TRP A 25 8.40 1.66 -14.26
CA TRP A 25 7.47 1.31 -15.33
C TRP A 25 7.67 2.11 -16.62
N LYS A 26 8.53 3.14 -16.63
CA LYS A 26 8.85 3.93 -17.84
C LYS A 26 9.33 3.06 -19.01
N ASP A 27 10.05 1.98 -18.72
CA ASP A 27 10.57 1.07 -19.76
C ASP A 27 9.54 0.01 -20.18
N LYS A 28 8.45 -0.17 -19.40
CA LYS A 28 7.42 -1.19 -19.63
C LYS A 28 6.15 -0.63 -20.27
N GLY A 29 5.99 0.68 -20.30
CA GLY A 29 4.83 1.35 -20.88
C GLY A 29 5.09 2.85 -21.11
N LYS A 30 4.25 3.47 -21.93
CA LYS A 30 4.31 4.92 -22.20
C LYS A 30 3.72 5.72 -21.03
N ILE A 31 4.46 5.80 -19.92
CA ILE A 31 4.05 6.62 -18.77
C ILE A 31 4.60 8.03 -18.94
N HIS A 32 3.69 8.99 -19.02
CA HIS A 32 4.01 10.41 -19.08
C HIS A 32 3.38 11.13 -17.89
N LYS A 33 4.20 11.87 -17.12
CA LYS A 33 3.71 12.78 -16.09
C LYS A 33 3.53 14.16 -16.75
N PRO A 34 2.29 14.65 -16.94
CA PRO A 34 2.06 15.94 -17.58
C PRO A 34 2.74 17.05 -16.78
N LYS A 35 3.33 18.01 -17.49
CA LYS A 35 3.88 19.24 -16.90
C LYS A 35 2.80 20.30 -16.91
N GLY A 36 2.64 21.03 -15.80
CA GLY A 36 1.62 22.07 -15.64
C GLY A 36 0.58 21.70 -14.59
N THR A 37 -0.62 22.25 -14.73
CA THR A 37 -1.74 22.03 -13.81
C THR A 37 -2.69 20.99 -14.37
N VAL A 38 -3.09 20.03 -13.54
CA VAL A 38 -4.19 19.10 -13.83
C VAL A 38 -5.44 19.66 -13.16
N ILE A 39 -6.52 19.83 -13.93
CA ILE A 39 -7.79 20.38 -13.44
C ILE A 39 -8.86 19.31 -13.58
N HIS A 40 -9.55 19.02 -12.48
CA HIS A 40 -10.76 18.20 -12.48
C HIS A 40 -11.98 19.14 -12.41
N TYR A 41 -12.72 19.23 -13.50
CA TYR A 41 -13.96 20.01 -13.59
C TYR A 41 -15.16 19.07 -13.47
N ALA A 42 -16.02 19.33 -12.49
CA ALA A 42 -17.27 18.61 -12.28
C ALA A 42 -18.42 19.60 -12.35
N GLY A 43 -19.11 19.65 -13.49
CA GLY A 43 -20.19 20.57 -13.79
C GLY A 43 -20.75 20.33 -15.19
N ASP A 44 -21.87 20.98 -15.50
CA ASP A 44 -22.59 20.76 -16.75
C ASP A 44 -22.09 21.63 -17.91
N ASP A 45 -21.41 22.76 -17.63
CA ASP A 45 -20.96 23.72 -18.63
C ASP A 45 -19.42 23.90 -18.59
N VAL A 46 -18.73 22.89 -19.12
CA VAL A 46 -17.27 22.94 -19.28
C VAL A 46 -16.84 24.00 -20.29
N ASP A 47 -17.70 24.35 -21.24
CA ASP A 47 -17.36 25.27 -22.33
C ASP A 47 -17.23 26.71 -21.83
N GLU A 48 -18.12 27.17 -20.95
CA GLU A 48 -18.00 28.49 -20.29
C GLU A 48 -16.70 28.60 -19.48
N PHE A 49 -16.35 27.55 -18.74
CA PHE A 49 -15.08 27.51 -17.99
C PHE A 49 -13.87 27.54 -18.92
N LEU A 50 -13.91 26.80 -20.02
CA LEU A 50 -12.82 26.77 -21.00
C LEU A 50 -12.66 28.11 -21.70
N ASP A 51 -13.74 28.81 -22.04
CA ASP A 51 -13.68 30.15 -22.63
C ASP A 51 -12.97 31.15 -21.71
N ASP A 52 -13.37 31.22 -20.43
CA ASP A 52 -12.69 32.05 -19.43
C ASP A 52 -11.21 31.64 -19.26
N LEU A 53 -10.92 30.33 -19.21
CA LEU A 53 -9.55 29.84 -19.10
C LEU A 53 -8.70 30.26 -20.31
N TYR A 54 -9.18 30.04 -21.53
CA TYR A 54 -8.48 30.40 -22.75
C TYR A 54 -8.22 31.91 -22.84
N SER A 55 -9.15 32.74 -22.37
CA SER A 55 -8.99 34.20 -22.35
C SER A 55 -7.80 34.67 -21.49
N ARG A 56 -7.38 33.86 -20.51
CA ARG A 56 -6.30 34.17 -19.55
C ARG A 56 -4.94 33.59 -19.94
N LEU A 57 -4.89 32.66 -20.91
CA LEU A 57 -3.65 31.99 -21.29
C LEU A 57 -2.84 32.84 -22.28
N SER A 58 -1.58 33.10 -21.92
CA SER A 58 -0.61 33.76 -22.82
C SER A 58 -0.01 32.79 -23.85
N VAL A 59 0.00 31.50 -23.51
CA VAL A 59 0.39 30.39 -24.38
C VAL A 59 -0.88 29.88 -25.05
N GLY A 60 -1.04 30.09 -26.36
CA GLY A 60 -2.29 29.82 -27.08
C GLY A 60 -2.87 28.40 -26.91
N ALA A 61 -4.09 28.20 -27.41
CA ALA A 61 -4.95 27.04 -27.15
C ALA A 61 -4.30 25.64 -27.31
N GLY A 62 -3.26 25.51 -28.13
CA GLY A 62 -2.50 24.25 -28.31
C GLY A 62 -1.76 23.74 -27.06
N SER A 63 -1.72 24.53 -25.98
CA SER A 63 -1.14 24.12 -24.68
C SER A 63 -2.16 23.50 -23.71
N VAL A 64 -3.44 23.47 -24.09
CA VAL A 64 -4.53 22.88 -23.28
C VAL A 64 -4.93 21.53 -23.88
N HIS A 65 -4.83 20.48 -23.08
CA HIS A 65 -5.24 19.13 -23.45
C HIS A 65 -6.45 18.72 -22.61
N ILE A 66 -7.58 18.50 -23.27
CA ILE A 66 -8.84 18.15 -22.61
C ILE A 66 -9.08 16.65 -22.80
N PHE A 67 -9.34 15.96 -21.69
CA PHE A 67 -9.66 14.54 -21.69
C PHE A 67 -11.06 14.36 -21.10
N ALA A 68 -12.00 13.90 -21.93
CA ALA A 68 -13.27 13.37 -21.45
C ALA A 68 -13.06 11.88 -21.18
N GLY A 69 -13.34 11.41 -19.97
CA GLY A 69 -13.13 10.03 -19.59
C GLY A 69 -14.14 9.56 -18.57
N ASP A 70 -14.51 8.28 -18.69
CA ASP A 70 -15.32 7.60 -17.70
C ASP A 70 -14.47 7.16 -16.50
N THR A 71 -15.12 6.96 -15.35
CA THR A 71 -14.45 6.36 -14.21
C THR A 71 -14.05 4.93 -14.53
N TYR A 72 -12.75 4.63 -14.44
CA TYR A 72 -12.22 3.28 -14.55
C TYR A 72 -11.94 2.70 -13.16
N SER A 73 -12.61 1.59 -12.82
CA SER A 73 -12.37 0.84 -11.59
C SER A 73 -11.72 -0.51 -11.95
N PRO A 74 -10.39 -0.63 -11.82
CA PRO A 74 -9.72 -1.89 -12.10
C PRO A 74 -10.05 -2.93 -11.03
N ASP A 75 -10.12 -4.21 -11.40
CA ASP A 75 -10.21 -5.32 -10.46
C ASP A 75 -8.84 -5.63 -9.82
N ILE A 76 -8.32 -4.65 -9.07
CA ILE A 76 -7.09 -4.75 -8.30
C ILE A 76 -7.47 -4.67 -6.83
N ASN A 77 -7.45 -5.83 -6.17
CA ASN A 77 -7.83 -5.94 -4.77
C ASN A 77 -6.60 -6.03 -3.87
N GLU A 78 -6.73 -5.48 -2.67
CA GLU A 78 -5.77 -5.71 -1.60
C GLU A 78 -5.72 -7.21 -1.30
N GLN A 79 -4.52 -7.78 -1.33
CA GLN A 79 -4.30 -9.18 -0.99
C GLN A 79 -4.19 -9.31 0.53
N THR A 80 -4.76 -10.38 1.08
CA THR A 80 -4.66 -10.71 2.50
C THR A 80 -4.17 -12.14 2.68
N THR A 81 -3.14 -12.31 3.50
CA THR A 81 -2.65 -13.63 3.93
C THR A 81 -2.76 -13.73 5.45
N GLN A 82 -3.32 -14.85 5.94
CA GLN A 82 -3.41 -15.13 7.36
C GLN A 82 -2.48 -16.28 7.74
N LEU A 83 -1.70 -16.09 8.80
CA LEU A 83 -0.89 -17.12 9.43
C LEU A 83 -1.49 -17.40 10.80
N LYS A 84 -1.76 -18.67 11.10
CA LYS A 84 -2.41 -19.11 12.33
C LYS A 84 -1.57 -20.19 12.98
N TYR A 85 -1.25 -20.01 14.26
CA TYR A 85 -0.49 -20.98 15.05
C TYR A 85 -1.13 -21.15 16.42
N THR A 86 -0.82 -22.28 17.06
CA THR A 86 -1.16 -22.56 18.46
C THR A 86 0.06 -23.16 19.12
N THR A 87 0.39 -22.69 20.33
CA THR A 87 1.57 -23.16 21.05
C THR A 87 1.33 -23.23 22.55
N THR A 88 2.03 -24.14 23.23
CA THR A 88 2.04 -24.25 24.69
C THR A 88 2.94 -23.18 25.34
N MET A 89 3.69 -22.42 24.54
CA MET A 89 4.51 -21.31 25.04
C MET A 89 3.65 -20.21 25.63
N ASP A 90 4.20 -19.51 26.63
CA ASP A 90 3.52 -18.38 27.25
C ASP A 90 3.36 -17.21 26.25
N SER A 91 2.25 -16.49 26.37
CA SER A 91 1.92 -15.43 25.42
C SER A 91 2.95 -14.30 25.41
N ALA A 92 3.68 -14.07 26.50
CA ALA A 92 4.68 -13.02 26.59
C ALA A 92 5.96 -13.37 25.82
N ALA A 93 6.41 -14.64 25.87
CA ALA A 93 7.51 -15.14 25.06
C ALA A 93 7.19 -15.04 23.56
N VAL A 94 5.99 -15.48 23.17
CA VAL A 94 5.52 -15.37 21.78
C VAL A 94 5.43 -13.91 21.34
N GLU A 95 4.90 -13.02 22.19
CA GLU A 95 4.84 -11.59 21.90
C GLU A 95 6.23 -10.98 21.68
N ASN A 96 7.20 -11.31 22.54
CA ASN A 96 8.56 -10.79 22.43
C ASN A 96 9.25 -11.29 21.15
N PHE A 97 8.99 -12.53 20.75
CA PHE A 97 9.50 -13.05 19.49
C PHE A 97 8.85 -12.38 18.27
N LEU A 98 7.54 -12.14 18.30
CA LEU A 98 6.86 -11.37 17.25
C LEU A 98 7.41 -9.95 17.13
N LYS A 99 7.72 -9.27 18.25
CA LYS A 99 8.41 -7.97 18.23
C LYS A 99 9.79 -8.06 17.57
N TYR A 100 10.54 -9.12 17.85
CA TYR A 100 11.81 -9.38 17.18
C TYR A 100 11.64 -9.50 15.66
N ILE A 101 10.64 -10.27 15.20
CA ILE A 101 10.34 -10.41 13.77
C ILE A 101 9.99 -9.04 13.16
N MET A 102 9.12 -8.24 13.82
CA MET A 102 8.74 -6.91 13.33
C MET A 102 9.96 -5.98 13.18
N ASN A 103 10.84 -5.98 14.18
CA ASN A 103 12.10 -5.21 14.13
C ASN A 103 13.00 -5.68 12.99
N LYS A 104 13.13 -7.00 12.79
CA LYS A 104 13.92 -7.60 11.70
C LYS A 104 13.36 -7.25 10.32
N LEU A 105 12.05 -7.07 10.21
CA LEU A 105 11.36 -6.61 9.00
C LEU A 105 11.47 -5.10 8.78
N GLY A 106 11.97 -4.34 9.76
CA GLY A 106 11.95 -2.88 9.74
C GLY A 106 10.53 -2.32 9.77
N ALA A 107 9.59 -3.04 10.39
CA ALA A 107 8.20 -2.64 10.48
C ALA A 107 8.02 -1.54 11.54
N SER A 108 7.30 -0.49 11.19
CA SER A 108 6.90 0.59 12.09
C SER A 108 5.63 0.20 12.84
N PHE A 109 5.57 0.45 14.15
CA PHE A 109 4.37 0.21 14.94
C PHE A 109 3.39 1.36 14.80
N GLU A 110 2.14 1.05 14.43
CA GLU A 110 1.09 2.05 14.19
C GLU A 110 0.15 2.20 15.40
N GLY A 111 0.03 1.16 16.23
CA GLY A 111 -0.80 1.21 17.43
C GLY A 111 -1.43 -0.13 17.79
N THR A 112 -2.22 -0.11 18.86
CA THR A 112 -3.00 -1.25 19.33
C THR A 112 -4.47 -0.88 19.37
N LYS A 113 -5.34 -1.71 18.78
CA LYS A 113 -6.79 -1.55 18.85
C LYS A 113 -7.46 -2.89 19.16
N GLN A 114 -8.25 -2.96 20.22
CA GLN A 114 -8.97 -4.19 20.64
C GLN A 114 -8.04 -5.42 20.76
N GLY A 115 -6.83 -5.22 21.28
CA GLY A 115 -5.83 -6.30 21.43
C GLY A 115 -5.07 -6.68 20.15
N ILE A 116 -5.38 -6.06 19.02
CA ILE A 116 -4.65 -6.22 17.75
C ILE A 116 -3.56 -5.15 17.67
N LYS A 117 -2.31 -5.57 17.46
CA LYS A 117 -1.17 -4.69 17.21
C LYS A 117 -0.95 -4.55 15.72
N SER A 118 -0.96 -3.32 15.22
CA SER A 118 -0.80 -3.01 13.80
C SER A 118 0.58 -2.44 13.52
N TYR A 119 1.17 -2.89 12.42
CA TYR A 119 2.47 -2.47 11.94
C TYR A 119 2.43 -2.19 10.44
N THR A 120 3.31 -1.30 9.96
CA THR A 120 3.55 -1.09 8.53
C THR A 120 4.98 -1.45 8.18
N ALA A 121 5.17 -2.28 7.15
CA ALA A 121 6.49 -2.64 6.64
C ALA A 121 6.68 -2.14 5.21
N TYR A 122 7.84 -1.53 4.97
CA TYR A 122 8.26 -1.05 3.64
C TYR A 122 9.40 -1.90 3.11
N THR A 123 9.22 -2.46 1.92
CA THR A 123 10.24 -3.28 1.26
C THR A 123 10.45 -2.80 -0.17
N LYS A 124 11.49 -3.33 -0.84
CA LYS A 124 11.68 -3.11 -2.29
C LYS A 124 10.51 -3.65 -3.14
N LYS A 125 9.72 -4.57 -2.59
CA LYS A 125 8.56 -5.20 -3.24
C LYS A 125 7.25 -4.43 -3.05
N GLY A 126 7.22 -3.47 -2.12
CA GLY A 126 6.03 -2.69 -1.81
C GLY A 126 5.86 -2.44 -0.31
N GLN A 127 4.67 -1.97 0.06
CA GLN A 127 4.23 -1.73 1.42
C GLN A 127 3.21 -2.80 1.83
N ALA A 128 3.27 -3.27 3.07
CA ALA A 128 2.23 -4.10 3.66
C ALA A 128 1.87 -3.62 5.08
N GLY A 129 0.60 -3.77 5.42
CA GLY A 129 0.12 -3.76 6.79
C GLY A 129 0.24 -5.16 7.42
N ILE A 130 0.58 -5.20 8.71
CA ILE A 130 0.70 -6.44 9.49
C ILE A 130 -0.12 -6.25 10.77
N ASP A 131 -1.16 -7.05 10.95
CA ASP A 131 -1.93 -7.11 12.18
C ASP A 131 -1.56 -8.38 12.95
N VAL A 132 -1.27 -8.23 14.25
CA VAL A 132 -0.91 -9.32 15.14
C VAL A 132 -1.91 -9.39 16.29
N ALA A 133 -2.53 -10.54 16.47
CA ALA A 133 -3.40 -10.84 17.60
C ALA A 133 -2.88 -12.07 18.35
N LEU A 134 -2.85 -11.95 19.68
CA LEU A 134 -2.51 -13.02 20.60
C LEU A 134 -3.69 -13.26 21.52
N THR A 135 -4.11 -14.52 21.64
CA THR A 135 -5.14 -14.93 22.60
C THR A 135 -4.53 -15.92 23.56
N ALA A 136 -4.48 -15.56 24.84
CA ALA A 136 -4.03 -16.45 25.91
C ALA A 136 -5.18 -17.38 26.33
N GLY A 137 -4.86 -18.65 26.53
CA GLY A 137 -5.75 -19.70 27.05
C GLY A 137 -4.89 -20.85 27.59
N ASP A 138 -5.39 -22.08 27.53
CA ASP A 138 -4.57 -23.27 27.83
C ASP A 138 -3.37 -23.40 26.88
N ASN A 139 -3.54 -22.93 25.64
CA ASN A 139 -2.49 -22.69 24.66
C ASN A 139 -2.58 -21.23 24.19
N THR A 140 -1.44 -20.66 23.79
CA THR A 140 -1.38 -19.35 23.14
C THR A 140 -1.73 -19.50 21.66
N ALA A 141 -2.80 -18.84 21.23
CA ALA A 141 -3.17 -18.73 19.82
C ALA A 141 -2.56 -17.47 19.20
N VAL A 142 -1.93 -17.62 18.03
CA VAL A 142 -1.28 -16.54 17.28
C VAL A 142 -1.99 -16.37 15.95
N LEU A 143 -2.44 -15.16 15.66
CA LEU A 143 -2.94 -14.76 14.35
C LEU A 143 -2.12 -13.60 13.83
N VAL A 144 -1.50 -13.79 12.67
CA VAL A 144 -0.85 -12.72 11.91
C VAL A 144 -1.60 -12.54 10.60
N ILE A 145 -2.03 -11.31 10.31
CA ILE A 145 -2.67 -10.94 9.05
C ILE A 145 -1.76 -9.97 8.34
N VAL A 146 -1.35 -10.32 7.12
CA VAL A 146 -0.56 -9.45 6.24
C VAL A 146 -1.48 -8.96 5.12
N ARG A 147 -1.54 -7.65 4.91
CA ARG A 147 -2.36 -7.00 3.86
C ARG A 147 -1.54 -6.07 2.99
N GLY A 148 -1.86 -5.96 1.71
CA GLY A 148 -1.22 -5.01 0.79
C GLY A 148 -1.42 -5.37 -0.67
N TYR A 149 -0.70 -4.69 -1.56
CA TYR A 149 -0.83 -4.88 -3.01
C TYR A 149 0.42 -5.54 -3.62
N GLY A 150 0.18 -6.54 -4.46
CA GLY A 150 1.23 -7.26 -5.17
C GLY A 150 2.07 -8.20 -4.29
N GLU A 151 3.26 -8.56 -4.76
CA GLU A 151 4.09 -9.63 -4.18
C GLU A 151 4.63 -9.35 -2.76
N VAL A 152 4.44 -8.14 -2.22
CA VAL A 152 4.87 -7.80 -0.85
C VAL A 152 4.16 -8.65 0.20
N VAL A 153 2.89 -9.01 -0.03
CA VAL A 153 2.07 -9.75 0.93
C VAL A 153 2.63 -11.16 1.16
N SER A 154 2.86 -11.91 0.07
CA SER A 154 3.44 -13.26 0.15
C SER A 154 4.89 -13.24 0.62
N PHE A 155 5.66 -12.21 0.24
CA PHE A 155 7.03 -12.03 0.71
C PHE A 155 7.14 -11.82 2.22
N ILE A 156 6.31 -10.95 2.79
CA ILE A 156 6.31 -10.68 4.24
C ILE A 156 5.73 -11.87 5.00
N ALA A 157 4.58 -12.40 4.56
CA ALA A 157 3.96 -13.56 5.19
C ALA A 157 4.93 -14.76 5.21
N GLY A 158 5.62 -15.05 4.11
CA GLY A 158 6.59 -16.14 4.06
C GLY A 158 7.80 -15.94 4.99
N ARG A 159 8.25 -14.69 5.20
CA ARG A 159 9.31 -14.40 6.18
C ARG A 159 8.83 -14.61 7.62
N ILE A 160 7.62 -14.16 7.94
CA ILE A 160 7.04 -14.34 9.27
C ILE A 160 6.80 -15.84 9.54
N ASP A 161 6.20 -16.54 8.58
CA ASP A 161 5.91 -17.98 8.68
C ASP A 161 7.17 -18.80 8.94
N LYS A 162 8.23 -18.54 8.18
CA LYS A 162 9.52 -19.22 8.35
C LYS A 162 10.09 -19.01 9.76
N GLU A 163 10.09 -17.79 10.28
CA GLU A 163 10.66 -17.50 11.60
C GLU A 163 9.78 -18.09 12.71
N LEU A 164 8.45 -18.04 12.56
CA LEU A 164 7.52 -18.61 13.55
C LEU A 164 7.61 -20.13 13.60
N LYS A 165 7.66 -20.84 12.48
CA LYS A 165 7.79 -22.30 12.47
C LYS A 165 9.06 -22.77 13.19
N VAL A 166 10.19 -22.14 12.88
CA VAL A 166 11.48 -22.42 13.53
C VAL A 166 11.39 -22.18 15.05
N PHE A 167 10.73 -21.10 15.48
CA PHE A 167 10.61 -20.76 16.89
C PHE A 167 9.64 -21.64 17.66
N LEU A 168 8.52 -22.01 17.04
CA LEU A 168 7.49 -22.85 17.66
C LEU A 168 7.86 -24.34 17.65
N GLY A 169 8.87 -24.74 16.86
CA GLY A 169 9.31 -26.13 16.76
C GLY A 169 8.53 -26.97 15.75
N ASP A 170 7.87 -26.33 14.76
CA ASP A 170 7.06 -26.98 13.71
C ASP A 170 7.88 -27.41 12.48
N ASP A 171 9.21 -27.53 12.58
CA ASP A 171 10.06 -28.06 11.50
C ASP A 171 10.08 -29.61 11.53
N GLU A 172 9.12 -30.24 10.84
CA GLU A 172 9.28 -31.57 10.21
C GLU A 172 9.16 -31.45 8.68
#